data_AF-A0A6B3RN83-F1
#
_entry.id   AF-A0A6B3RN83-F1
#
_cell.length_a   1.000
_cell.length_b   1.000
_cell.length_c   1.000
_cell.angle_alpha   90.00
_cell.angle_beta   90.00
_cell.angle_gamma   90.00
#
_symmetry.space_group_name_H-M   'P 1'
#
loop_
_entity.id
_entity.type
_entity.pdbx_description
1 polymer ?
#
loop_
_entity_poly.entity_id
_entity_poly.type
_entity_poly.pdbx_seq_one_letter_code
_entity_poly.pdbx_strand_id
1 'polypeptide(L)'
;MGLSRRRDASIIWPGFVDAVTTLVMVLMFVLTIFTVMQSVLQETITTQDSELTSLTDQVAALADALGLERGRVGALQAEVGALRSDLAASEAEGARQAALVAGLTGRLAVAEADLQSAQARVASFEAQVATLLAERDAARGQVADLTASSAELEAARAALLTERDALQLALARARSEIDESAEAARLAAAQREAIEAMLAEMRAQSNADAAALSAAQAELSEAEAARLADAAALEALRARLAGADTELAAMTLALEEQRKRAEETLLLLAAAQTEAAQNAAEVDERAALLAAAERALTDEQAKVIEAAERVALLNAQIAALRGQLGSLQAVLNEASEKDAQAQVQLEALGSQLNAALAQVASEQRQRAALEEAERRRLEAENADLAKFRSEFFGQLSRLLAGREGVRVVGDRFVFSSEVLFQPGAADLAPEGRAQIAGVVEILNEVRAEIPETIDWIIRVDGHTDNVPLSGSGAFADNWELSQARALSVVRYMQTSLGFPPDRMAATGFGEYRPVVSGNSEAARQQNRRIELKLTER
;
A
#
# COMPACT_ATOMS: atom_id res chain seq x y z
N MET A 1 93.35 -119.96 22.99
CA MET A 1 92.69 -120.59 24.16
C MET A 1 92.29 -119.49 25.14
N GLY A 2 91.01 -119.41 25.54
CA GLY A 2 90.56 -118.73 26.78
C GLY A 2 90.01 -117.29 26.74
N LEU A 3 88.70 -117.15 26.48
CA LEU A 3 87.65 -116.35 27.16
C LEU A 3 87.91 -114.91 27.69
N SER A 4 87.07 -113.92 27.27
CA SER A 4 86.01 -113.26 28.10
C SER A 4 85.53 -111.85 27.64
N ARG A 5 84.27 -111.77 27.18
CA ARG A 5 83.15 -110.78 27.32
C ARG A 5 83.32 -109.30 27.79
N ARG A 6 82.66 -108.38 27.03
CA ARG A 6 81.51 -107.43 27.30
C ARG A 6 81.69 -106.13 26.46
N ARG A 7 80.80 -105.60 25.60
CA ARG A 7 79.36 -105.17 25.55
C ARG A 7 79.13 -103.65 25.79
N ASP A 8 78.17 -103.10 25.02
CA ASP A 8 77.36 -101.86 25.19
C ASP A 8 77.92 -100.54 24.58
N ALA A 9 77.16 -99.62 23.97
CA ALA A 9 75.74 -99.50 23.56
C ALA A 9 75.58 -98.28 22.60
N SER A 10 74.46 -98.26 21.86
CA SER A 10 73.97 -97.24 20.91
C SER A 10 73.17 -96.10 21.56
N ILE A 11 73.23 -94.86 21.04
CA ILE A 11 72.15 -93.83 21.20
C ILE A 11 72.01 -92.98 19.92
N ILE A 12 70.76 -92.89 19.45
CA ILE A 12 70.23 -92.18 18.29
C ILE A 12 69.53 -90.90 18.81
N TRP A 13 69.69 -89.73 18.17
CA TRP A 13 68.98 -88.49 18.54
C TRP A 13 68.38 -87.80 17.30
N PRO A 14 67.05 -87.89 17.07
CA PRO A 14 66.35 -87.08 16.06
C PRO A 14 65.09 -86.36 16.59
N GLY A 15 64.95 -86.09 17.90
CA GLY A 15 63.69 -85.58 18.49
C GLY A 15 63.66 -84.13 19.01
N PHE A 16 64.79 -83.44 19.16
CA PHE A 16 64.82 -82.14 19.85
C PHE A 16 64.67 -80.93 18.93
N VAL A 17 65.05 -81.04 17.66
CA VAL A 17 64.87 -79.96 16.68
C VAL A 17 63.39 -79.75 16.38
N ASP A 18 62.60 -80.84 16.29
CA ASP A 18 61.17 -80.76 15.95
C ASP A 18 60.32 -80.13 17.08
N ALA A 19 60.67 -80.40 18.34
CA ALA A 19 60.01 -79.83 19.52
C ALA A 19 60.28 -78.31 19.69
N VAL A 20 61.48 -77.84 19.33
CA VAL A 20 61.83 -76.41 19.42
C VAL A 20 61.22 -75.62 18.26
N THR A 21 61.20 -76.17 17.04
CA THR A 21 60.50 -75.51 15.91
C THR A 21 58.99 -75.50 16.06
N THR A 22 58.37 -76.54 16.62
CA THR A 22 56.93 -76.53 16.93
C THR A 22 56.60 -75.53 18.03
N LEU A 23 57.43 -75.41 19.08
CA LEU A 23 57.24 -74.39 20.12
C LEU A 23 57.34 -72.96 19.56
N VAL A 24 58.33 -72.69 18.70
CA VAL A 24 58.51 -71.38 18.06
C VAL A 24 57.39 -71.08 17.06
N MET A 25 56.90 -72.07 16.31
CA MET A 25 55.73 -71.90 15.43
C MET A 25 54.45 -71.64 16.21
N VAL A 26 54.22 -72.32 17.33
CA VAL A 26 53.05 -72.07 18.20
C VAL A 26 53.14 -70.68 18.82
N LEU A 27 54.31 -70.27 19.31
CA LEU A 27 54.53 -68.94 19.86
C LEU A 27 54.32 -67.84 18.80
N MET A 28 54.87 -68.02 17.59
CA MET A 28 54.62 -67.08 16.48
C MET A 28 53.16 -67.09 16.05
N PHE A 29 52.47 -68.23 16.06
CA PHE A 29 51.04 -68.32 15.74
C PHE A 29 50.17 -67.58 16.76
N VAL A 30 50.44 -67.74 18.06
CA VAL A 30 49.75 -67.01 19.13
C VAL A 30 50.04 -65.51 19.06
N LEU A 31 51.31 -65.11 18.87
CA LEU A 31 51.68 -63.72 18.65
C LEU A 31 50.99 -63.13 17.42
N THR A 32 50.91 -63.88 16.33
CA THR A 32 50.24 -63.43 15.09
C THR A 32 48.74 -63.25 15.33
N ILE A 33 48.06 -64.20 15.98
CA ILE A 33 46.65 -64.08 16.37
C ILE A 33 46.43 -62.86 17.26
N PHE A 34 47.30 -62.65 18.24
CA PHE A 34 47.22 -61.51 19.13
C PHE A 34 47.40 -60.17 18.40
N THR A 35 48.41 -60.05 17.53
CA THR A 35 48.57 -58.85 16.69
C THR A 35 47.41 -58.65 15.73
N VAL A 36 46.81 -59.71 15.18
CA VAL A 36 45.63 -59.61 14.31
C VAL A 36 44.41 -59.16 15.13
N MET A 37 44.22 -59.71 16.34
CA MET A 37 43.12 -59.33 17.22
C MET A 37 43.26 -57.89 17.72
N GLN A 38 44.46 -57.47 18.11
CA GLN A 38 44.77 -56.08 18.47
C GLN A 38 44.60 -55.14 17.28
N SER A 39 45.05 -55.55 16.08
CA SER A 39 44.83 -54.78 14.85
C SER A 39 43.35 -54.60 14.56
N VAL A 40 42.54 -55.66 14.68
CA VAL A 40 41.08 -55.59 14.45
C VAL A 40 40.40 -54.71 15.50
N LEU A 41 40.78 -54.82 16.78
CA LEU A 41 40.25 -53.97 17.86
C LEU A 41 40.62 -52.49 17.65
N GLN A 42 41.87 -52.22 17.33
CA GLN A 42 42.35 -50.86 17.09
C GLN A 42 41.73 -50.27 15.82
N GLU A 43 41.61 -51.05 14.75
CA GLU A 43 40.91 -50.65 13.53
C GLU A 43 39.43 -50.36 13.80
N THR A 44 38.76 -51.17 14.63
CA THR A 44 37.36 -50.93 15.03
C THR A 44 37.18 -49.63 15.82
N ILE A 45 38.05 -49.37 16.81
CA ILE A 45 38.00 -48.13 17.61
C ILE A 45 38.31 -46.91 16.74
N THR A 46 39.36 -46.98 15.93
CA THR A 46 39.76 -45.86 15.06
C THR A 46 38.67 -45.55 14.02
N THR A 47 38.01 -46.59 13.51
CA THR A 47 36.87 -46.43 12.60
C THR A 47 35.68 -45.76 13.31
N GLN A 48 35.33 -46.20 14.52
CA GLN A 48 34.25 -45.62 15.31
C GLN A 48 34.51 -44.16 15.73
N ASP A 49 35.74 -43.81 16.12
CA ASP A 49 36.14 -42.42 16.43
C ASP A 49 36.03 -41.52 15.19
N SER A 50 36.41 -42.04 14.03
CA SER A 50 36.27 -41.32 12.76
C SER A 50 34.79 -41.12 12.38
N GLU A 51 33.93 -42.12 12.64
CA GLU A 51 32.48 -42.02 12.44
C GLU A 51 31.86 -40.99 13.38
N LEU A 52 32.22 -40.99 14.67
CA LEU A 52 31.76 -40.01 15.66
C LEU A 52 32.19 -38.58 15.32
N THR A 53 33.43 -38.40 14.85
CA THR A 53 33.95 -37.10 14.40
C THR A 53 33.18 -36.61 13.18
N SER A 54 33.00 -37.49 12.18
CA SER A 54 32.20 -37.19 10.98
C SER A 54 30.75 -36.83 11.34
N LEU A 55 30.11 -37.57 12.25
CA LEU A 55 28.75 -37.26 12.71
C LEU A 55 28.69 -35.92 13.44
N THR A 56 29.73 -35.58 14.21
CA THR A 56 29.82 -34.31 14.92
C THR A 56 29.91 -33.13 13.95
N ASP A 57 30.75 -33.26 12.91
CA ASP A 57 30.88 -32.24 11.87
C ASP A 57 29.57 -32.11 11.05
N GLN A 58 28.91 -33.22 10.74
CA GLN A 58 27.61 -33.22 10.06
C GLN A 58 26.52 -32.54 10.90
N VAL A 59 26.43 -32.82 12.19
CA VAL A 59 25.46 -32.18 13.09
C VAL A 59 25.74 -30.68 13.22
N ALA A 60 27.02 -30.27 13.31
CA ALA A 60 27.39 -28.85 13.34
C ALA A 60 27.00 -28.14 12.03
N ALA A 61 27.32 -28.72 10.88
CA ALA A 61 26.96 -28.18 9.57
C ALA A 61 25.44 -28.08 9.38
N LEU A 62 24.68 -29.09 9.83
CA LEU A 62 23.22 -29.07 9.80
C LEU A 62 22.65 -28.00 10.74
N ALA A 63 23.23 -27.80 11.93
CA ALA A 63 22.80 -26.76 12.86
C ALA A 63 23.02 -25.35 12.31
N ASP A 64 24.15 -25.11 11.65
CA ASP A 64 24.44 -23.84 10.97
C ASP A 64 23.49 -23.59 9.80
N ALA A 65 23.27 -24.60 8.95
CA ALA A 65 22.32 -24.52 7.84
C ALA A 65 20.88 -24.25 8.34
N LEU A 66 20.48 -24.90 9.44
CA LEU A 66 19.20 -24.69 10.08
C LEU A 66 19.08 -23.26 10.65
N GLY A 67 20.14 -22.71 11.22
CA GLY A 67 20.21 -21.33 11.68
C GLY A 67 19.99 -20.33 10.55
N LEU A 68 20.66 -20.55 9.41
CA LEU A 68 20.47 -19.74 8.20
C LEU A 68 19.04 -19.83 7.65
N GLU A 69 18.45 -21.03 7.60
CA GLU A 69 17.07 -21.20 7.15
C GLU A 69 16.05 -20.56 8.10
N ARG A 70 16.25 -20.65 9.42
CA ARG A 70 15.43 -19.90 10.40
C ARG A 70 15.53 -18.40 10.17
N GLY A 71 16.73 -17.88 9.88
CA GLY A 71 16.95 -16.49 9.52
C GLY A 71 16.20 -16.09 8.25
N ARG A 72 16.26 -16.91 7.20
CA ARG A 72 15.52 -16.71 5.94
C ARG A 72 14.00 -16.69 6.16
N VAL A 73 13.48 -17.65 6.92
CA VAL A 73 12.04 -17.70 7.28
C VAL A 73 11.63 -16.44 8.04
N GLY A 74 12.42 -16.01 9.02
CA GLY A 74 12.14 -14.78 9.77
C GLY A 74 12.16 -13.53 8.90
N ALA A 75 13.12 -13.41 7.98
CA ALA A 75 13.19 -12.30 7.03
C ALA A 75 11.98 -12.28 6.08
N LEU A 76 11.61 -13.44 5.52
CA LEU A 76 10.46 -13.57 4.62
C LEU A 76 9.13 -13.31 5.35
N GLN A 77 9.00 -13.71 6.63
CA GLN A 77 7.83 -13.37 7.45
C GLN A 77 7.72 -11.86 7.68
N ALA A 78 8.83 -11.18 7.92
CA ALA A 78 8.84 -9.72 8.06
C ALA A 78 8.47 -9.02 6.74
N GLU A 79 8.96 -9.53 5.60
CA GLU A 79 8.63 -9.04 4.26
C GLU A 79 7.14 -9.22 3.94
N VAL A 80 6.57 -10.39 4.20
CA VAL A 80 5.11 -10.64 4.06
C VAL A 80 4.30 -9.72 4.95
N GLY A 81 4.74 -9.50 6.20
CA GLY A 81 4.10 -8.55 7.10
C GLY A 81 4.09 -7.11 6.56
N ALA A 82 5.20 -6.67 5.98
CA ALA A 82 5.30 -5.36 5.34
C ALA A 82 4.41 -5.27 4.09
N LEU A 83 4.45 -6.28 3.20
CA LEU A 83 3.61 -6.35 1.99
C LEU A 83 2.12 -6.27 2.32
N ARG A 84 1.66 -6.98 3.37
CA ARG A 84 0.25 -6.91 3.81
C ARG A 84 -0.14 -5.54 4.35
N SER A 85 0.76 -4.90 5.10
CA SER A 85 0.53 -3.54 5.58
C SER A 85 0.43 -2.55 4.41
N ASP A 86 1.32 -2.66 3.43
CA ASP A 86 1.32 -1.82 2.23
C ASP A 86 0.09 -2.06 1.34
N LEU A 87 -0.33 -3.33 1.22
CA LEU A 87 -1.56 -3.71 0.52
C LEU A 87 -2.78 -3.07 1.19
N ALA A 88 -2.93 -3.21 2.52
CA ALA A 88 -4.02 -2.61 3.28
C ALA A 88 -4.03 -1.08 3.18
N ALA A 89 -2.85 -0.43 3.20
CA ALA A 89 -2.73 1.01 3.01
C ALA A 89 -3.17 1.44 1.60
N SER A 90 -2.80 0.67 0.58
CA SER A 90 -3.17 0.91 -0.83
C SER A 90 -4.68 0.69 -1.06
N GLU A 91 -5.28 -0.32 -0.43
CA GLU A 91 -6.73 -0.55 -0.47
C GLU A 91 -7.50 0.60 0.18
N ALA A 92 -7.03 1.09 1.34
CA ALA A 92 -7.62 2.26 2.00
C ALA A 92 -7.52 3.52 1.13
N GLU A 93 -6.40 3.70 0.42
CA GLU A 93 -6.25 4.80 -0.54
C GLU A 93 -7.22 4.67 -1.73
N GLY A 94 -7.39 3.47 -2.27
CA GLY A 94 -8.38 3.19 -3.31
C GLY A 94 -9.80 3.50 -2.86
N ALA A 95 -10.16 3.12 -1.63
CA ALA A 95 -11.45 3.44 -1.05
C ALA A 95 -11.67 4.96 -0.91
N ARG A 96 -10.64 5.71 -0.48
CA ARG A 96 -10.69 7.18 -0.39
C ARG A 96 -10.88 7.84 -1.76
N GLN A 97 -10.14 7.38 -2.78
CA GLN A 97 -10.28 7.87 -4.15
C GLN A 97 -11.64 7.53 -4.74
N ALA A 98 -12.17 6.33 -4.50
CA ALA A 98 -13.50 5.92 -4.93
C ALA A 98 -14.60 6.81 -4.30
N ALA A 99 -14.48 7.13 -3.01
CA ALA A 99 -15.38 8.06 -2.34
C ALA A 99 -15.31 9.49 -2.94
N LEU A 100 -14.10 9.96 -3.28
CA LEU A 100 -13.92 11.24 -3.97
C LEU A 100 -14.57 11.25 -5.36
N VAL A 101 -14.40 10.17 -6.14
CA VAL A 101 -15.06 9.99 -7.44
C VAL A 101 -16.58 10.00 -7.29
N ALA A 102 -17.14 9.32 -6.28
CA ALA A 102 -18.57 9.33 -6.00
C ALA A 102 -19.06 10.75 -5.66
N GLY A 103 -18.33 11.48 -4.81
CA GLY A 103 -18.65 12.86 -4.45
C GLY A 103 -18.54 13.84 -5.62
N LEU A 104 -17.55 13.67 -6.49
CA LEU A 104 -17.43 14.46 -7.73
C LEU A 104 -18.55 14.12 -8.72
N THR A 105 -18.92 12.84 -8.85
CA THR A 105 -20.04 12.40 -9.70
C THR A 105 -21.36 13.00 -9.21
N GLY A 106 -21.59 13.06 -7.90
CA GLY A 106 -22.73 13.77 -7.33
C GLY A 106 -22.73 15.27 -7.66
N ARG A 107 -21.58 15.94 -7.52
CA ARG A 107 -21.43 17.36 -7.91
C ARG A 107 -21.65 17.59 -9.41
N LEU A 108 -21.19 16.67 -10.25
CA LEU A 108 -21.42 16.71 -11.69
C LEU A 108 -22.91 16.64 -12.01
N ALA A 109 -23.65 15.71 -11.41
CA ALA A 109 -25.09 15.58 -11.63
C ALA A 109 -25.86 16.85 -11.23
N VAL A 110 -25.48 17.49 -10.11
CA VAL A 110 -26.05 18.78 -9.70
C VAL A 110 -25.71 19.87 -10.72
N ALA A 111 -24.45 19.97 -11.16
CA ALA A 111 -24.02 20.96 -12.14
C ALA A 111 -24.70 20.77 -13.51
N GLU A 112 -24.95 19.54 -13.94
CA GLU A 112 -25.70 19.23 -15.16
C GLU A 112 -27.17 19.64 -15.04
N ALA A 113 -27.80 19.40 -13.89
CA ALA A 113 -29.17 19.86 -13.63
C ALA A 113 -29.27 21.40 -13.60
N ASP A 114 -28.30 22.07 -12.97
CA ASP A 114 -28.20 23.53 -12.96
C ASP A 114 -28.01 24.09 -14.36
N LEU A 115 -27.16 23.46 -15.19
CA LEU A 115 -26.95 23.83 -16.58
C LEU A 115 -28.24 23.70 -17.41
N GLN A 116 -28.97 22.58 -17.27
CA GLN A 116 -30.26 22.40 -17.94
C GLN A 116 -31.29 23.45 -17.52
N SER A 117 -31.35 23.76 -16.22
CA SER A 117 -32.22 24.81 -15.68
C SER A 117 -31.87 26.20 -16.26
N ALA A 118 -30.58 26.52 -16.33
CA ALA A 118 -30.12 27.78 -16.94
C ALA A 118 -30.44 27.84 -18.45
N GLN A 119 -30.26 26.75 -19.19
CA GLN A 119 -30.66 26.67 -20.60
C GLN A 119 -32.17 26.89 -20.80
N ALA A 120 -33.00 26.33 -19.92
CA ALA A 120 -34.44 26.57 -19.95
C ALA A 120 -34.80 28.05 -19.65
N ARG A 121 -34.06 28.70 -18.74
CA ARG A 121 -34.23 30.15 -18.50
C ARG A 121 -33.84 30.97 -19.72
N VAL A 122 -32.72 30.67 -20.38
CA VAL A 122 -32.31 31.31 -21.64
C VAL A 122 -33.40 31.19 -22.71
N ALA A 123 -33.95 29.99 -22.92
CA ALA A 123 -35.04 29.79 -23.88
C ALA A 123 -36.30 30.61 -23.54
N SER A 124 -36.63 30.77 -22.24
CA SER A 124 -37.71 31.64 -21.79
C SER A 124 -37.43 33.12 -22.07
N PHE A 125 -36.20 33.59 -21.83
CA PHE A 125 -35.78 34.96 -22.16
C PHE A 125 -35.82 35.22 -23.67
N GLU A 126 -35.36 34.26 -24.50
CA GLU A 126 -35.43 34.36 -25.96
C GLU A 126 -36.89 34.50 -26.45
N ALA A 127 -37.82 33.74 -25.86
CA ALA A 127 -39.25 33.87 -26.16
C ALA A 127 -39.84 35.23 -25.74
N GLN A 128 -39.41 35.78 -24.60
CA GLN A 128 -39.81 37.12 -24.15
C GLN A 128 -39.28 38.21 -25.08
N VAL A 129 -38.01 38.13 -25.48
CA VAL A 129 -37.39 39.04 -26.46
C VAL A 129 -38.13 38.99 -27.79
N ALA A 130 -38.47 37.79 -28.29
CA ALA A 130 -39.23 37.63 -29.51
C ALA A 130 -40.64 38.26 -29.42
N THR A 131 -41.32 38.11 -28.28
CA THR A 131 -42.62 38.75 -28.03
C THR A 131 -42.50 40.27 -28.03
N LEU A 132 -41.53 40.82 -27.29
CA LEU A 132 -41.29 42.27 -27.23
C LEU A 132 -40.93 42.87 -28.59
N LEU A 133 -40.15 42.13 -29.40
CA LEU A 133 -39.84 42.52 -30.78
C LEU A 133 -41.12 42.63 -31.63
N ALA A 134 -41.98 41.61 -31.57
CA ALA A 134 -43.24 41.58 -32.31
C ALA A 134 -44.18 42.72 -31.88
N GLU A 135 -44.32 42.96 -30.57
CA GLU A 135 -45.13 44.06 -30.04
C GLU A 135 -44.60 45.44 -30.45
N ARG A 136 -43.28 45.65 -30.38
CA ARG A 136 -42.64 46.90 -30.82
C ARG A 136 -42.88 47.15 -32.29
N ASP A 137 -42.74 46.12 -33.13
CA ASP A 137 -42.89 46.26 -34.58
C ASP A 137 -44.36 46.49 -34.96
N ALA A 138 -45.32 45.88 -34.27
CA ALA A 138 -46.74 46.17 -34.42
C ALA A 138 -47.08 47.63 -34.06
N ALA A 139 -46.56 48.13 -32.94
CA ALA A 139 -46.76 49.51 -32.52
C ALA A 139 -46.12 50.52 -33.50
N ARG A 140 -44.93 50.20 -34.04
CA ARG A 140 -44.31 51.00 -35.12
C ARG A 140 -45.17 51.04 -36.37
N GLY A 141 -45.81 49.93 -36.73
CA GLY A 141 -46.78 49.87 -37.82
C GLY A 141 -47.95 50.83 -37.60
N GLN A 142 -48.55 50.80 -36.40
CA GLN A 142 -49.65 51.70 -36.04
C GLN A 142 -49.26 53.18 -36.09
N VAL A 143 -48.05 53.52 -35.62
CA VAL A 143 -47.53 54.90 -35.73
C VAL A 143 -47.39 55.32 -37.19
N ALA A 144 -46.89 54.43 -38.06
CA ALA A 144 -46.77 54.71 -39.49
C ALA A 144 -48.15 54.94 -40.14
N ASP A 145 -49.13 54.11 -39.82
CA ASP A 145 -50.50 54.22 -40.34
C ASP A 145 -51.19 55.53 -39.87
N LEU A 146 -51.07 55.87 -38.58
CA LEU A 146 -51.61 57.13 -38.04
C LEU A 146 -50.91 58.36 -38.63
N THR A 147 -49.60 58.27 -38.88
CA THR A 147 -48.85 59.36 -39.53
C THR A 147 -49.33 59.57 -40.97
N ALA A 148 -49.60 58.49 -41.71
CA ALA A 148 -50.18 58.57 -43.04
C ALA A 148 -51.60 59.19 -43.01
N SER A 149 -52.46 58.73 -42.09
CA SER A 149 -53.80 59.29 -41.89
C SER A 149 -53.78 60.78 -41.51
N SER A 150 -52.85 61.19 -40.65
CA SER A 150 -52.63 62.60 -40.31
C SER A 150 -52.24 63.43 -41.56
N ALA A 151 -51.37 62.91 -42.42
CA ALA A 151 -50.99 63.60 -43.65
C ALA A 151 -52.16 63.74 -44.64
N GLU A 152 -53.01 62.71 -44.75
CA GLU A 152 -54.24 62.75 -45.56
C GLU A 152 -55.23 63.79 -45.03
N LEU A 153 -55.45 63.84 -43.70
CA LEU A 153 -56.31 64.82 -43.05
C LEU A 153 -55.79 66.25 -43.20
N GLU A 154 -54.47 66.47 -43.13
CA GLU A 154 -53.85 67.78 -43.41
C GLU A 154 -54.07 68.22 -44.86
N ALA A 155 -53.92 67.31 -45.82
CA ALA A 155 -54.19 67.58 -47.23
C ALA A 155 -55.67 67.91 -47.45
N ALA A 156 -56.59 67.15 -46.85
CA ALA A 156 -58.03 67.40 -46.92
C ALA A 156 -58.38 68.78 -46.32
N ARG A 157 -57.80 69.13 -45.16
CA ARG A 157 -57.98 70.45 -44.54
C ARG A 157 -57.49 71.57 -45.46
N ALA A 158 -56.33 71.41 -46.09
CA ALA A 158 -55.81 72.41 -47.03
C ALA A 158 -56.73 72.63 -48.23
N ALA A 159 -57.31 71.55 -48.76
CA ALA A 159 -58.31 71.63 -49.83
C ALA A 159 -59.58 72.37 -49.39
N LEU A 160 -60.13 72.03 -48.22
CA LEU A 160 -61.32 72.70 -47.65
C LEU A 160 -61.09 74.19 -47.40
N LEU A 161 -59.90 74.59 -46.93
CA LEU A 161 -59.55 76.00 -46.76
C LEU A 161 -59.50 76.73 -48.09
N THR A 162 -58.93 76.10 -49.12
CA THR A 162 -58.87 76.67 -50.47
C THR A 162 -60.27 76.85 -51.06
N GLU A 163 -61.14 75.84 -50.90
CA GLU A 163 -62.54 75.90 -51.35
C GLU A 163 -63.34 76.97 -50.60
N ARG A 164 -63.16 77.07 -49.28
CA ARG A 164 -63.74 78.13 -48.45
C ARG A 164 -63.33 79.52 -48.93
N ASP A 165 -62.05 79.74 -49.19
CA ASP A 165 -61.53 81.04 -49.61
C ASP A 165 -62.08 81.41 -51.01
N ALA A 166 -62.21 80.43 -51.91
CA ALA A 166 -62.86 80.62 -53.21
C ALA A 166 -64.34 81.00 -53.07
N LEU A 167 -65.10 80.32 -52.19
CA LEU A 167 -66.49 80.64 -51.90
C LEU A 167 -66.66 82.02 -51.26
N GLN A 168 -65.77 82.41 -50.34
CA GLN A 168 -65.79 83.75 -49.75
C GLN A 168 -65.54 84.84 -50.79
N LEU A 169 -64.58 84.62 -51.70
CA LEU A 169 -64.32 85.55 -52.80
C LEU A 169 -65.51 85.65 -53.75
N ALA A 170 -66.13 84.51 -54.09
CA ALA A 170 -67.32 84.47 -54.93
C ALA A 170 -68.51 85.20 -54.29
N LEU A 171 -68.75 84.99 -52.98
CA LEU A 171 -69.77 85.70 -52.22
C LEU A 171 -69.51 87.21 -52.17
N ALA A 172 -68.26 87.64 -51.97
CA ALA A 172 -67.90 89.05 -51.96
C ALA A 172 -68.14 89.72 -53.33
N ARG A 173 -67.80 89.02 -54.42
CA ARG A 173 -68.09 89.49 -55.79
C ARG A 173 -69.60 89.58 -56.04
N ALA A 174 -70.36 88.54 -55.71
CA ALA A 174 -71.81 88.53 -55.88
C ALA A 174 -72.49 89.67 -55.10
N ARG A 175 -72.06 89.95 -53.87
CA ARG A 175 -72.56 91.08 -53.08
C ARG A 175 -72.26 92.43 -53.76
N SER A 176 -71.04 92.62 -54.25
CA SER A 176 -70.67 93.85 -54.98
C SER A 176 -71.53 94.04 -56.23
N GLU A 177 -71.74 92.99 -57.02
CA GLU A 177 -72.58 93.03 -58.22
C GLU A 177 -74.06 93.33 -57.87
N ILE A 178 -74.57 92.76 -56.78
CA ILE A 178 -75.91 93.04 -56.28
C ILE A 178 -76.03 94.49 -55.83
N ASP A 179 -75.07 95.01 -55.05
CA ASP A 179 -75.05 96.40 -54.59
C ASP A 179 -75.05 97.38 -55.78
N GLU A 180 -74.20 97.12 -56.79
CA GLU A 180 -74.16 97.90 -58.04
C GLU A 180 -75.49 97.86 -58.79
N SER A 181 -76.09 96.67 -58.93
CA SER A 181 -77.38 96.52 -59.60
C SER A 181 -78.53 97.17 -58.83
N ALA A 182 -78.51 97.12 -57.50
CA ALA A 182 -79.49 97.75 -56.64
C ALA A 182 -79.36 99.28 -56.66
N GLU A 183 -78.15 99.82 -56.77
CA GLU A 183 -77.90 101.24 -57.00
C GLU A 183 -78.40 101.68 -58.38
N ALA A 184 -78.13 100.90 -59.43
CA ALA A 184 -78.69 101.14 -60.76
C ALA A 184 -80.23 101.11 -60.75
N ALA A 185 -80.84 100.18 -60.01
CA ALA A 185 -82.29 100.12 -59.82
C ALA A 185 -82.86 101.38 -59.16
N ARG A 186 -82.18 101.88 -58.11
CA ARG A 186 -82.55 103.10 -57.39
C ARG A 186 -82.44 104.33 -58.30
N LEU A 187 -81.37 104.42 -59.08
CA LEU A 187 -81.16 105.52 -60.02
C LEU A 187 -82.22 105.51 -61.14
N ALA A 188 -82.54 104.33 -61.71
CA ALA A 188 -83.60 104.18 -62.70
C ALA A 188 -84.99 104.55 -62.12
N ALA A 189 -85.29 104.15 -60.88
CA ALA A 189 -86.52 104.54 -60.21
C ALA A 189 -86.62 106.06 -59.98
N ALA A 190 -85.53 106.69 -59.53
CA ALA A 190 -85.48 108.15 -59.33
C ALA A 190 -85.60 108.92 -60.67
N GLN A 191 -84.95 108.45 -61.74
CA GLN A 191 -85.11 109.00 -63.09
C GLN A 191 -86.57 108.92 -63.54
N ARG A 192 -87.22 107.78 -63.32
CA ARG A 192 -88.65 107.61 -63.62
C ARG A 192 -89.52 108.58 -62.83
N GLU A 193 -89.33 108.71 -61.51
CA GLU A 193 -90.07 109.67 -60.69
C GLU A 193 -89.90 111.11 -61.20
N ALA A 194 -88.68 111.48 -61.63
CA ALA A 194 -88.41 112.78 -62.22
C ALA A 194 -89.14 112.97 -63.57
N ILE A 195 -89.17 111.96 -64.44
CA ILE A 195 -89.91 111.98 -65.71
C ILE A 195 -91.43 112.04 -65.45
N GLU A 196 -91.95 111.27 -64.48
CA GLU A 196 -93.37 111.31 -64.10
C GLU A 196 -93.77 112.70 -63.58
N ALA A 197 -92.91 113.35 -62.79
CA ALA A 197 -93.12 114.73 -62.36
C ALA A 197 -93.10 115.72 -63.54
N MET A 198 -92.16 115.57 -64.48
CA MET A 198 -92.07 116.41 -65.68
C MET A 198 -93.28 116.22 -66.62
N LEU A 199 -93.77 115.00 -66.79
CA LEU A 199 -94.99 114.70 -67.55
C LEU A 199 -96.24 115.24 -66.87
N ALA A 200 -96.32 115.17 -65.54
CA ALA A 200 -97.41 115.79 -64.79
C ALA A 200 -97.44 117.31 -64.98
N GLU A 201 -96.27 117.95 -64.97
CA GLU A 201 -96.11 119.37 -65.28
C GLU A 201 -96.51 119.68 -66.73
N MET A 202 -96.03 118.91 -67.71
CA MET A 202 -96.41 119.07 -69.12
C MET A 202 -97.91 118.86 -69.36
N ARG A 203 -98.55 117.90 -68.67
CA ARG A 203 -100.01 117.70 -68.72
C ARG A 203 -100.76 118.88 -68.10
N ALA A 204 -100.25 119.47 -67.02
CA ALA A 204 -100.81 120.69 -66.44
C ALA A 204 -100.68 121.88 -67.41
N GLN A 205 -99.53 122.02 -68.10
CA GLN A 205 -99.27 123.04 -69.11
C GLN A 205 -100.15 122.87 -70.36
N SER A 206 -100.31 121.64 -70.86
CA SER A 206 -101.12 121.31 -72.04
C SER A 206 -102.62 121.61 -71.88
N ASN A 207 -103.14 121.62 -70.64
CA ASN A 207 -104.53 122.00 -70.37
C ASN A 207 -104.76 123.53 -70.46
N ALA A 208 -103.70 124.34 -70.58
CA ALA A 208 -103.78 125.79 -70.63
C ALA A 208 -103.87 126.39 -72.05
N ASP A 209 -103.54 125.67 -73.13
CA ASP A 209 -103.50 126.21 -74.49
C ASP A 209 -104.15 125.29 -75.55
N ALA A 210 -105.28 125.72 -76.13
CA ALA A 210 -106.11 124.92 -77.05
C ALA A 210 -105.53 124.70 -78.47
N ALA A 211 -104.33 125.21 -78.79
CA ALA A 211 -103.74 125.14 -80.14
C ALA A 211 -102.46 124.28 -80.24
N ALA A 212 -101.89 123.82 -79.12
CA ALA A 212 -100.65 123.02 -79.09
C ALA A 212 -100.88 121.49 -78.97
N LEU A 213 -102.14 121.03 -79.06
CA LEU A 213 -102.59 119.71 -78.62
C LEU A 213 -102.05 118.52 -79.46
N SER A 214 -101.83 118.68 -80.78
CA SER A 214 -101.49 117.56 -81.67
C SER A 214 -100.00 117.19 -81.66
N ALA A 215 -99.10 118.17 -81.51
CA ALA A 215 -97.66 117.92 -81.35
C ALA A 215 -97.34 117.33 -79.96
N ALA A 216 -98.00 117.85 -78.92
CA ALA A 216 -97.87 117.34 -77.56
C ALA A 216 -98.37 115.88 -77.41
N GLN A 217 -99.43 115.49 -78.13
CA GLN A 217 -99.94 114.11 -78.12
C GLN A 217 -98.96 113.07 -78.69
N ALA A 218 -98.18 113.43 -79.72
CA ALA A 218 -97.19 112.54 -80.30
C ALA A 218 -96.00 112.30 -79.33
N GLU A 219 -95.46 113.38 -78.74
CA GLU A 219 -94.40 113.28 -77.73
C GLU A 219 -94.87 112.56 -76.46
N LEU A 220 -96.14 112.75 -76.04
CA LEU A 220 -96.72 112.03 -74.90
C LEU A 220 -96.81 110.52 -75.16
N SER A 221 -97.16 110.12 -76.39
CA SER A 221 -97.26 108.71 -76.78
C SER A 221 -95.89 108.03 -76.82
N GLU A 222 -94.86 108.74 -77.26
CA GLU A 222 -93.48 108.26 -77.28
C GLU A 222 -92.90 108.15 -75.86
N ALA A 223 -93.20 109.12 -75.00
CA ALA A 223 -92.86 109.07 -73.57
C ALA A 223 -93.61 107.96 -72.80
N GLU A 224 -94.87 107.69 -73.13
CA GLU A 224 -95.64 106.58 -72.54
C GLU A 224 -95.13 105.20 -72.99
N ALA A 225 -94.66 105.09 -74.24
CA ALA A 225 -93.99 103.89 -74.73
C ALA A 225 -92.64 103.66 -74.01
N ALA A 226 -91.84 104.71 -73.83
CA ALA A 226 -90.61 104.67 -73.03
C ALA A 226 -90.89 104.25 -71.58
N ARG A 227 -91.95 104.78 -70.95
CA ARG A 227 -92.38 104.39 -69.60
C ARG A 227 -92.67 102.89 -69.45
N LEU A 228 -93.38 102.30 -70.42
CA LEU A 228 -93.69 100.86 -70.38
C LEU A 228 -92.42 100.02 -70.53
N ALA A 229 -91.48 100.45 -71.36
CA ALA A 229 -90.18 99.81 -71.48
C ALA A 229 -89.35 99.92 -70.18
N ASP A 230 -89.31 101.10 -69.56
CA ASP A 230 -88.60 101.32 -68.28
C ASP A 230 -89.23 100.54 -67.11
N ALA A 231 -90.57 100.45 -67.07
CA ALA A 231 -91.28 99.67 -66.06
C ALA A 231 -90.99 98.16 -66.20
N ALA A 232 -91.00 97.64 -67.42
CA ALA A 232 -90.62 96.25 -67.71
C ALA A 232 -89.14 95.99 -67.37
N ALA A 233 -88.25 96.94 -67.66
CA ALA A 233 -86.84 96.85 -67.32
C ALA A 233 -86.60 96.81 -65.79
N LEU A 234 -87.30 97.65 -65.03
CA LEU A 234 -87.21 97.67 -63.57
C LEU A 234 -87.76 96.38 -62.94
N GLU A 235 -88.88 95.85 -63.46
CA GLU A 235 -89.47 94.60 -62.98
C GLU A 235 -88.56 93.40 -63.28
N ALA A 236 -87.96 93.35 -64.48
CA ALA A 236 -86.93 92.37 -64.81
C ALA A 236 -85.70 92.48 -63.89
N LEU A 237 -85.29 93.70 -63.54
CA LEU A 237 -84.16 93.95 -62.63
C LEU A 237 -84.48 93.53 -61.19
N ARG A 238 -85.72 93.75 -60.71
CA ARG A 238 -86.20 93.26 -59.40
C ARG A 238 -86.26 91.74 -59.34
N ALA A 239 -86.75 91.09 -60.39
CA ALA A 239 -86.75 89.63 -60.48
C ALA A 239 -85.32 89.07 -60.47
N ARG A 240 -84.39 89.75 -61.13
CA ARG A 240 -82.96 89.40 -61.14
C ARG A 240 -82.31 89.58 -59.76
N LEU A 241 -82.61 90.67 -59.05
CA LEU A 241 -82.16 90.90 -57.66
C LEU A 241 -82.69 89.81 -56.71
N ALA A 242 -83.97 89.46 -56.81
CA ALA A 242 -84.55 88.38 -56.01
C ALA A 242 -83.90 87.01 -56.28
N GLY A 243 -83.57 86.71 -57.54
CA GLY A 243 -82.78 85.53 -57.90
C GLY A 243 -81.38 85.56 -57.28
N ALA A 244 -80.70 86.69 -57.35
CA ALA A 244 -79.36 86.87 -56.79
C ALA A 244 -79.34 86.73 -55.25
N ASP A 245 -80.38 87.18 -54.54
CA ASP A 245 -80.54 86.97 -53.09
C ASP A 245 -80.63 85.48 -52.73
N THR A 246 -81.33 84.68 -53.54
CA THR A 246 -81.40 83.22 -53.33
C THR A 246 -80.06 82.54 -53.58
N GLU A 247 -79.29 82.99 -54.58
CA GLU A 247 -77.94 82.50 -54.85
C GLU A 247 -76.98 82.86 -53.70
N LEU A 248 -77.05 84.09 -53.16
CA LEU A 248 -76.29 84.49 -51.98
C LEU A 248 -76.62 83.63 -50.75
N ALA A 249 -77.89 83.33 -50.52
CA ALA A 249 -78.31 82.47 -49.42
C ALA A 249 -77.73 81.04 -49.58
N ALA A 250 -77.78 80.49 -50.79
CA ALA A 250 -77.19 79.19 -51.10
C ALA A 250 -75.66 79.19 -50.93
N MET A 251 -74.96 80.22 -51.41
CA MET A 251 -73.51 80.39 -51.22
C MET A 251 -73.12 80.53 -49.75
N THR A 252 -73.92 81.26 -48.96
CA THR A 252 -73.69 81.43 -47.52
C THR A 252 -73.84 80.11 -46.78
N LEU A 253 -74.86 79.31 -47.11
CA LEU A 253 -75.07 77.99 -46.53
C LEU A 253 -73.97 77.00 -46.91
N ALA A 254 -73.52 77.02 -48.18
CA ALA A 254 -72.38 76.23 -48.63
C ALA A 254 -71.08 76.59 -47.88
N LEU A 255 -70.84 77.89 -47.65
CA LEU A 255 -69.68 78.35 -46.87
C LEU A 255 -69.75 77.85 -45.41
N GLU A 256 -70.92 77.87 -44.80
CA GLU A 256 -71.14 77.37 -43.42
C GLU A 256 -70.92 75.86 -43.32
N GLU A 257 -71.38 75.11 -44.31
CA GLU A 257 -71.12 73.67 -44.41
C GLU A 257 -69.63 73.37 -44.57
N GLN A 258 -68.92 74.13 -45.41
CA GLN A 258 -67.46 73.99 -45.56
C GLN A 258 -66.70 74.32 -44.27
N ARG A 259 -67.16 75.31 -43.48
CA ARG A 259 -66.58 75.60 -42.16
C ARG A 259 -66.76 74.44 -41.19
N LYS A 260 -67.96 73.84 -41.13
CA LYS A 260 -68.22 72.66 -40.29
C LYS A 260 -67.33 71.48 -40.67
N ARG A 261 -67.22 71.16 -41.96
CA ARG A 261 -66.33 70.09 -42.45
C ARG A 261 -64.87 70.35 -42.08
N ALA A 262 -64.41 71.60 -42.17
CA ALA A 262 -63.04 71.97 -41.77
C ALA A 262 -62.81 71.83 -40.25
N GLU A 263 -63.80 72.18 -39.42
CA GLU A 263 -63.75 71.99 -37.96
C GLU A 263 -63.74 70.50 -37.57
N GLU A 264 -64.56 69.67 -38.22
CA GLU A 264 -64.57 68.22 -38.03
C GLU A 264 -63.23 67.58 -38.43
N THR A 265 -62.67 67.99 -39.58
CA THR A 265 -61.35 67.51 -40.05
C THR A 265 -60.23 67.89 -39.07
N LEU A 266 -60.29 69.09 -38.50
CA LEU A 266 -59.34 69.53 -37.46
C LEU A 266 -59.42 68.69 -36.19
N LEU A 267 -60.63 68.33 -35.76
CA LEU A 267 -60.83 67.47 -34.59
C LEU A 267 -60.25 66.07 -34.85
N LEU A 268 -60.54 65.49 -36.01
CA LEU A 268 -59.98 64.19 -36.41
C LEU A 268 -58.45 64.24 -36.51
N LEU A 269 -57.89 65.31 -37.07
CA LEU A 269 -56.45 65.50 -37.15
C LEU A 269 -55.81 65.59 -35.76
N ALA A 270 -56.39 66.37 -34.85
CA ALA A 270 -55.89 66.48 -33.48
C ALA A 270 -55.95 65.15 -32.73
N ALA A 271 -57.02 64.37 -32.93
CA ALA A 271 -57.16 63.03 -32.36
C ALA A 271 -56.09 62.07 -32.91
N ALA A 272 -55.92 62.01 -34.23
CA ALA A 272 -54.93 61.16 -34.90
C ALA A 272 -53.49 61.51 -34.48
N GLN A 273 -53.16 62.81 -34.37
CA GLN A 273 -51.84 63.26 -33.91
C GLN A 273 -51.58 62.90 -32.43
N THR A 274 -52.60 63.00 -31.58
CA THR A 274 -52.49 62.64 -30.16
C THR A 274 -52.27 61.13 -30.02
N GLU A 275 -53.02 60.32 -30.76
CA GLU A 275 -52.88 58.86 -30.77
C GLU A 275 -51.52 58.43 -31.34
N ALA A 276 -51.04 59.07 -32.41
CA ALA A 276 -49.72 58.81 -32.97
C ALA A 276 -48.61 59.12 -31.95
N ALA A 277 -48.72 60.23 -31.21
CA ALA A 277 -47.76 60.60 -30.18
C ALA A 277 -47.75 59.61 -29.01
N GLN A 278 -48.92 59.11 -28.59
CA GLN A 278 -49.02 58.08 -27.55
C GLN A 278 -48.39 56.76 -27.99
N ASN A 279 -48.70 56.29 -29.20
CA ASN A 279 -48.14 55.05 -29.74
C ASN A 279 -46.63 55.17 -29.98
N ALA A 280 -46.12 56.35 -30.37
CA ALA A 280 -44.69 56.60 -30.50
C ALA A 280 -43.97 56.49 -29.14
N ALA A 281 -44.55 57.05 -28.07
CA ALA A 281 -44.01 56.88 -26.72
C ALA A 281 -44.00 55.41 -26.27
N GLU A 282 -45.04 54.65 -26.63
CA GLU A 282 -45.13 53.21 -26.33
C GLU A 282 -44.07 52.40 -27.11
N VAL A 283 -43.75 52.79 -28.35
CA VAL A 283 -42.64 52.21 -29.13
C VAL A 283 -41.30 52.42 -28.42
N ASP A 284 -41.05 53.62 -27.91
CA ASP A 284 -39.82 53.95 -27.19
C ASP A 284 -39.71 53.17 -25.87
N GLU A 285 -40.82 53.04 -25.14
CA GLU A 285 -40.89 52.22 -23.91
C GLU A 285 -40.60 50.74 -24.21
N ARG A 286 -41.26 50.16 -25.23
CA ARG A 286 -41.01 48.78 -25.66
C ARG A 286 -39.57 48.57 -26.14
N ALA A 287 -38.98 49.54 -26.82
CA ALA A 287 -37.58 49.48 -27.24
C ALA A 287 -36.62 49.48 -26.04
N ALA A 288 -36.90 50.25 -25.00
CA ALA A 288 -36.12 50.24 -23.76
C ALA A 288 -36.25 48.90 -23.01
N LEU A 289 -37.46 48.35 -22.91
CA LEU A 289 -37.72 47.02 -22.32
C LEU A 289 -37.00 45.91 -23.09
N LEU A 290 -37.05 45.95 -24.42
CA LEU A 290 -36.34 45.01 -25.28
C LEU A 290 -34.84 45.07 -25.04
N ALA A 291 -34.25 46.27 -25.01
CA ALA A 291 -32.82 46.42 -24.75
C ALA A 291 -32.41 45.91 -23.36
N ALA A 292 -33.27 46.06 -22.35
CA ALA A 292 -33.05 45.48 -21.04
C ALA A 292 -33.15 43.95 -21.06
N ALA A 293 -34.12 43.38 -21.78
CA ALA A 293 -34.30 41.95 -21.94
C ALA A 293 -33.13 41.30 -22.71
N GLU A 294 -32.62 41.94 -23.77
CA GLU A 294 -31.45 41.48 -24.52
C GLU A 294 -30.17 41.45 -23.66
N ARG A 295 -29.97 42.47 -22.79
CA ARG A 295 -28.87 42.46 -21.82
C ARG A 295 -29.01 41.31 -20.82
N ALA A 296 -30.20 41.13 -20.24
CA ALA A 296 -30.47 40.03 -19.31
C ALA A 296 -30.27 38.65 -19.96
N LEU A 297 -30.68 38.49 -21.22
CA LEU A 297 -30.44 37.28 -22.00
C LEU A 297 -28.94 37.03 -22.20
N THR A 298 -28.16 38.06 -22.54
CA THR A 298 -26.71 37.96 -22.71
C THR A 298 -26.02 37.55 -21.40
N ASP A 299 -26.42 38.15 -20.27
CA ASP A 299 -25.91 37.80 -18.95
C ASP A 299 -26.24 36.35 -18.57
N GLU A 300 -27.44 35.87 -18.91
CA GLU A 300 -27.84 34.49 -18.63
C GLU A 300 -27.12 33.48 -19.54
N GLN A 301 -26.90 33.82 -20.81
CA GLN A 301 -26.08 33.03 -21.74
C GLN A 301 -24.63 32.90 -21.24
N ALA A 302 -24.05 33.97 -20.69
CA ALA A 302 -22.72 33.91 -20.09
C ALA A 302 -22.65 32.92 -18.91
N LYS A 303 -23.69 32.89 -18.05
CA LYS A 303 -23.78 31.91 -16.96
C LYS A 303 -23.91 30.47 -17.46
N VAL A 304 -24.64 30.25 -18.56
CA VAL A 304 -24.72 28.92 -19.20
C VAL A 304 -23.34 28.45 -19.67
N ILE A 305 -22.54 29.33 -20.26
CA ILE A 305 -21.17 29.02 -20.68
C ILE A 305 -20.30 28.65 -19.47
N GLU A 306 -20.32 29.45 -18.40
CA GLU A 306 -19.56 29.17 -17.17
C GLU A 306 -19.99 27.82 -16.54
N ALA A 307 -21.30 27.54 -16.51
CA ALA A 307 -21.82 26.28 -16.01
C ALA A 307 -21.37 25.08 -16.87
N ALA A 308 -21.37 25.23 -18.20
CA ALA A 308 -20.88 24.21 -19.12
C ALA A 308 -19.38 23.92 -18.95
N GLU A 309 -18.57 24.96 -18.75
CA GLU A 309 -17.14 24.81 -18.44
C GLU A 309 -16.92 24.07 -17.10
N ARG A 310 -17.72 24.38 -16.07
CA ARG A 310 -17.67 23.67 -14.79
C ARG A 310 -18.02 22.18 -14.94
N VAL A 311 -19.04 21.84 -15.73
CA VAL A 311 -19.40 20.45 -16.06
C VAL A 311 -18.25 19.74 -16.78
N ALA A 312 -17.63 20.39 -17.76
CA ALA A 312 -16.48 19.83 -18.49
C ALA A 312 -15.28 19.56 -17.56
N LEU A 313 -14.96 20.50 -16.65
CA LEU A 313 -13.89 20.35 -15.68
C LEU A 313 -14.14 19.19 -14.71
N LEU A 314 -15.36 19.08 -14.17
CA LEU A 314 -15.73 17.98 -13.27
C LEU A 314 -15.63 16.62 -13.97
N ASN A 315 -16.08 16.53 -15.23
CA ASN A 315 -15.92 15.33 -16.06
C ASN A 315 -14.44 14.95 -16.25
N ALA A 316 -13.58 15.91 -16.56
CA ALA A 316 -12.15 15.67 -16.71
C ALA A 316 -11.49 15.19 -15.40
N GLN A 317 -11.85 15.79 -14.26
CA GLN A 317 -11.35 15.38 -12.94
C GLN A 317 -11.79 13.95 -12.58
N ILE A 318 -13.05 13.61 -12.84
CA ILE A 318 -13.58 12.25 -12.60
C ILE A 318 -12.86 11.24 -13.49
N ALA A 319 -12.64 11.55 -14.77
CA ALA A 319 -11.91 10.67 -15.68
C ALA A 319 -10.47 10.42 -15.22
N ALA A 320 -9.76 11.48 -14.80
CA ALA A 320 -8.41 11.37 -14.27
C ALA A 320 -8.35 10.48 -13.02
N LEU A 321 -9.25 10.69 -12.05
CA LEU A 321 -9.31 9.87 -10.83
C LEU A 321 -9.69 8.41 -11.11
N ARG A 322 -10.60 8.14 -12.07
CA ARG A 322 -10.91 6.77 -12.50
C ARG A 322 -9.69 6.09 -13.14
N GLY A 323 -8.89 6.83 -13.90
CA GLY A 323 -7.61 6.36 -14.42
C GLY A 323 -6.63 6.00 -13.31
N GLN A 324 -6.49 6.86 -12.30
CA GLN A 324 -5.66 6.60 -11.12
C GLN A 324 -6.13 5.37 -10.35
N LEU A 325 -7.43 5.22 -10.12
CA LEU A 325 -8.01 4.02 -9.50
C LEU A 325 -7.72 2.74 -10.31
N GLY A 326 -7.80 2.80 -11.64
CA GLY A 326 -7.44 1.68 -12.50
C GLY A 326 -5.97 1.29 -12.36
N SER A 327 -5.06 2.27 -12.31
CA SER A 327 -3.63 2.02 -12.09
C SER A 327 -3.35 1.45 -10.69
N LEU A 328 -4.03 1.96 -9.66
CA LEU A 328 -3.91 1.47 -8.29
C LEU A 328 -4.42 0.03 -8.17
N GLN A 329 -5.54 -0.29 -8.82
CA GLN A 329 -6.07 -1.65 -8.86
C GLN A 329 -5.09 -2.63 -9.50
N ALA A 330 -4.38 -2.23 -10.57
CA ALA A 330 -3.37 -3.07 -11.18
C ALA A 330 -2.20 -3.34 -10.23
N VAL A 331 -1.72 -2.32 -9.51
CA VAL A 331 -0.67 -2.46 -8.49
C VAL A 331 -1.13 -3.33 -7.32
N LEU A 332 -2.38 -3.16 -6.86
CA LEU A 332 -2.98 -3.99 -5.81
C LEU A 332 -3.04 -5.47 -6.20
N ASN A 333 -3.46 -5.76 -7.44
CA ASN A 333 -3.51 -7.13 -7.94
C ASN A 333 -2.10 -7.76 -7.96
N GLU A 334 -1.10 -7.02 -8.47
CA GLU A 334 0.30 -7.49 -8.47
C GLU A 334 0.85 -7.71 -7.06
N ALA A 335 0.56 -6.81 -6.11
CA ALA A 335 0.97 -6.94 -4.72
C ALA A 335 0.32 -8.15 -4.03
N SER A 336 -0.97 -8.39 -4.29
CA SER A 336 -1.71 -9.55 -3.78
C SER A 336 -1.15 -10.87 -4.32
N GLU A 337 -0.80 -10.93 -5.61
CA GLU A 337 -0.12 -12.09 -6.20
C GLU A 337 1.25 -12.36 -5.55
N LYS A 338 2.03 -11.31 -5.27
CA LYS A 338 3.31 -11.44 -4.55
C LYS A 338 3.13 -11.93 -3.11
N ASP A 339 2.14 -11.41 -2.37
CA ASP A 339 1.82 -11.90 -1.02
C ASP A 339 1.47 -13.40 -1.03
N ALA A 340 0.64 -13.82 -1.99
CA ALA A 340 0.27 -15.22 -2.15
C ALA A 340 1.49 -16.11 -2.47
N GLN A 341 2.39 -15.67 -3.36
CA GLN A 341 3.61 -16.40 -3.67
C GLN A 341 4.56 -16.50 -2.47
N ALA A 342 4.76 -15.41 -1.73
CA ALA A 342 5.60 -15.40 -0.54
C ALA A 342 5.04 -16.28 0.59
N GLN A 343 3.71 -16.33 0.74
CA GLN A 343 3.03 -17.22 1.68
C GLN A 343 3.28 -18.70 1.35
N VAL A 344 3.18 -19.08 0.07
CA VAL A 344 3.50 -20.46 -0.37
C VAL A 344 4.96 -20.80 -0.11
N GLN A 345 5.89 -19.87 -0.34
CA GLN A 345 7.30 -20.06 -0.02
C GLN A 345 7.52 -20.26 1.49
N LEU A 346 6.88 -19.45 2.34
CA LEU A 346 6.96 -19.61 3.80
C LEU A 346 6.47 -20.98 4.27
N GLU A 347 5.36 -21.48 3.71
CA GLU A 347 4.83 -22.81 4.02
C GLU A 347 5.81 -23.92 3.59
N ALA A 348 6.41 -23.79 2.41
CA ALA A 348 7.41 -24.72 1.90
C ALA A 348 8.69 -24.71 2.77
N LEU A 349 9.24 -23.54 3.09
CA LEU A 349 10.41 -23.43 3.97
C LEU A 349 10.09 -23.93 5.38
N GLY A 350 8.89 -23.66 5.91
CA GLY A 350 8.46 -24.18 7.21
C GLY A 350 8.41 -25.71 7.25
N SER A 351 7.92 -26.33 6.17
CA SER A 351 7.94 -27.79 6.01
C SER A 351 9.37 -28.34 5.95
N GLN A 352 10.24 -27.71 5.15
CA GLN A 352 11.66 -28.07 5.04
C GLN A 352 12.39 -27.93 6.37
N LEU A 353 12.13 -26.85 7.12
CA LEU A 353 12.71 -26.60 8.43
C LEU A 353 12.31 -27.69 9.44
N ASN A 354 11.04 -28.08 9.45
CA ASN A 354 10.55 -29.17 10.31
C ASN A 354 11.20 -30.51 9.94
N ALA A 355 11.37 -30.79 8.65
CA ALA A 355 12.07 -31.99 8.19
C ALA A 355 13.55 -31.98 8.60
N ALA A 356 14.24 -30.84 8.43
CA ALA A 356 15.64 -30.67 8.84
C ALA A 356 15.80 -30.81 10.36
N LEU A 357 14.89 -30.26 11.15
CA LEU A 357 14.84 -30.44 12.60
C LEU A 357 14.68 -31.90 13.02
N ALA A 358 13.79 -32.63 12.33
CA ALA A 358 13.61 -34.05 12.57
C ALA A 358 14.87 -34.86 12.22
N GLN A 359 15.57 -34.50 11.13
CA GLN A 359 16.84 -35.11 10.75
C GLN A 359 17.91 -34.86 11.82
N VAL A 360 18.13 -33.61 12.22
CA VAL A 360 19.11 -33.26 13.28
C VAL A 360 18.78 -34.01 14.58
N ALA A 361 17.51 -34.09 14.97
CA ALA A 361 17.09 -34.85 16.14
C ALA A 361 17.29 -36.37 15.99
N SER A 362 17.29 -36.90 14.77
CA SER A 362 17.62 -38.30 14.47
C SER A 362 19.13 -38.53 14.59
N GLU A 363 19.95 -37.69 13.97
CA GLU A 363 21.43 -37.77 14.03
C GLU A 363 21.93 -37.63 15.49
N GLN A 364 21.38 -36.70 16.25
CA GLN A 364 21.70 -36.55 17.68
C GLN A 364 21.34 -37.79 18.50
N ARG A 365 20.21 -38.44 18.20
CA ARG A 365 19.81 -39.70 18.84
C ARG A 365 20.76 -40.84 18.49
N GLN A 366 21.18 -40.94 17.23
CA GLN A 366 22.15 -41.94 16.79
C GLN A 366 23.49 -41.74 17.49
N ARG A 367 23.98 -40.51 17.54
CA ARG A 367 25.20 -40.16 18.29
C ARG A 367 25.10 -40.56 19.76
N ALA A 368 24.04 -40.16 20.45
CA ALA A 368 23.86 -40.48 21.87
C ALA A 368 23.81 -41.99 22.12
N ALA A 369 23.22 -42.76 21.21
CA ALA A 369 23.19 -44.22 21.28
C ALA A 369 24.60 -44.84 21.12
N LEU A 370 25.43 -44.29 20.23
CA LEU A 370 26.83 -44.73 20.07
C LEU A 370 27.66 -44.44 21.32
N GLU A 371 27.57 -43.23 21.87
CA GLU A 371 28.27 -42.84 23.11
C GLU A 371 27.82 -43.69 24.31
N GLU A 372 26.53 -44.01 24.42
CA GLU A 372 26.02 -44.89 25.48
C GLU A 372 26.50 -46.33 25.31
N ALA A 373 26.55 -46.85 24.08
CA ALA A 373 27.07 -48.19 23.80
C ALA A 373 28.55 -48.31 24.16
N GLU A 374 29.35 -47.30 23.83
CA GLU A 374 30.78 -47.25 24.20
C GLU A 374 30.96 -47.19 25.72
N ARG A 375 30.20 -46.34 26.41
CA ARG A 375 30.25 -46.26 27.88
C ARG A 375 29.93 -47.60 28.54
N ARG A 376 28.86 -48.27 28.10
CA ARG A 376 28.46 -49.59 28.63
C ARG A 376 29.55 -50.64 28.44
N ARG A 377 30.25 -50.60 27.30
CA ARG A 377 31.39 -51.49 27.03
C ARG A 377 32.54 -51.24 28.01
N LEU A 378 32.96 -49.98 28.18
CA LEU A 378 34.03 -49.61 29.11
C LEU A 378 33.68 -49.96 30.57
N GLU A 379 32.42 -49.81 30.96
CA GLU A 379 31.95 -50.22 32.29
C GLU A 379 32.01 -51.75 32.48
N ALA A 380 31.66 -52.53 31.46
CA ALA A 380 31.76 -53.99 31.50
C ALA A 380 33.22 -54.46 31.61
N GLU A 381 34.13 -53.89 30.81
CA GLU A 381 35.57 -54.21 30.87
C GLU A 381 36.15 -53.90 32.28
N ASN A 382 35.77 -52.77 32.88
CA ASN A 382 36.18 -52.43 34.25
C ASN A 382 35.58 -53.36 35.32
N ALA A 383 34.33 -53.80 35.16
CA ALA A 383 33.68 -54.70 36.10
C ALA A 383 34.33 -56.10 36.10
N ASP A 384 34.70 -56.61 34.93
CA ASP A 384 35.40 -57.89 34.78
C ASP A 384 36.77 -57.85 35.50
N LEU A 385 37.55 -56.78 35.30
CA LEU A 385 38.82 -56.56 36.01
C LEU A 385 38.67 -56.58 37.54
N ALA A 386 37.63 -55.94 38.07
CA ALA A 386 37.37 -55.89 39.50
C ALA A 386 37.01 -57.26 40.10
N LYS A 387 36.28 -58.10 39.33
CA LYS A 387 35.91 -59.46 39.74
C LYS A 387 37.13 -60.37 39.83
N PHE A 388 37.99 -60.39 38.80
CA PHE A 388 39.22 -61.21 38.79
C PHE A 388 40.16 -60.86 39.93
N ARG A 389 40.34 -59.55 40.21
CA ARG A 389 41.13 -59.10 41.36
C ARG A 389 40.63 -59.74 42.66
N SER A 390 39.32 -59.80 42.86
CA SER A 390 38.73 -60.30 44.10
C SER A 390 38.85 -61.83 44.24
N GLU A 391 38.67 -62.59 43.16
CA GLU A 391 38.78 -64.06 43.16
C GLU A 391 40.24 -64.53 43.38
N PHE A 392 41.19 -63.90 42.69
CA PHE A 392 42.63 -64.17 42.81
C PHE A 392 43.14 -63.99 44.24
N PHE A 393 42.82 -62.85 44.87
CA PHE A 393 43.24 -62.59 46.25
C PHE A 393 42.52 -63.49 47.27
N GLY A 394 41.29 -63.91 46.99
CA GLY A 394 40.58 -64.89 47.82
C GLY A 394 41.24 -66.27 47.83
N GLN A 395 41.79 -66.73 46.70
CA GLN A 395 42.57 -67.97 46.63
C GLN A 395 43.93 -67.81 47.32
N LEU A 396 44.66 -66.73 47.01
CA LEU A 396 46.02 -66.49 47.52
C LEU A 396 46.04 -66.23 49.04
N SER A 397 45.04 -65.53 49.58
CA SER A 397 44.87 -65.30 51.02
C SER A 397 44.61 -66.60 51.79
N ARG A 398 43.80 -67.53 51.24
CA ARG A 398 43.51 -68.82 51.88
C ARG A 398 44.74 -69.73 51.99
N LEU A 399 45.64 -69.70 51.00
CA LEU A 399 46.84 -70.56 50.96
C LEU A 399 48.00 -70.02 51.81
N LEU A 400 48.01 -68.71 52.10
CA LEU A 400 49.03 -68.05 52.92
C LEU A 400 48.60 -67.83 54.38
N ALA A 401 47.31 -68.01 54.69
CA ALA A 401 46.79 -67.98 56.05
C ALA A 401 47.40 -69.12 56.89
N GLY A 402 48.13 -68.77 57.96
CA GLY A 402 48.71 -69.74 58.91
C GLY A 402 50.22 -69.96 58.80
N ARG A 403 50.93 -69.28 57.86
CA ARG A 403 52.41 -69.28 57.81
C ARG A 403 52.99 -68.22 58.75
N GLU A 404 54.02 -68.60 59.51
CA GLU A 404 54.70 -67.71 60.46
C GLU A 404 55.47 -66.60 59.69
N GLY A 405 55.21 -65.32 60.00
CA GLY A 405 55.90 -64.17 59.39
C GLY A 405 55.21 -63.46 58.20
N VAL A 406 54.05 -63.94 57.75
CA VAL A 406 53.26 -63.30 56.66
C VAL A 406 51.96 -62.71 57.20
N ARG A 407 51.67 -61.44 56.90
CA ARG A 407 50.39 -60.79 57.25
C ARG A 407 49.66 -60.34 55.98
N VAL A 408 48.42 -60.79 55.82
CA VAL A 408 47.54 -60.33 54.73
C VAL A 408 46.79 -59.08 55.21
N VAL A 409 46.93 -57.96 54.51
CA VAL A 409 46.25 -56.70 54.83
C VAL A 409 45.53 -56.20 53.57
N GLY A 410 44.23 -56.47 53.43
CA GLY A 410 43.50 -56.11 52.20
C GLY A 410 44.04 -56.85 50.97
N ASP A 411 44.54 -56.12 49.97
CA ASP A 411 45.04 -56.62 48.67
C ASP A 411 46.58 -56.75 48.61
N ARG A 412 47.25 -56.78 49.77
CA ARG A 412 48.72 -56.84 49.86
C ARG A 412 49.22 -57.87 50.85
N PHE A 413 50.32 -58.51 50.49
CA PHE A 413 51.05 -59.45 51.35
C PHE A 413 52.20 -58.73 52.02
N VAL A 414 52.14 -58.60 53.33
CA VAL A 414 53.14 -57.88 54.12
C VAL A 414 54.07 -58.89 54.79
N PHE A 415 55.35 -58.78 54.48
CA PHE A 415 56.44 -59.59 55.04
C PHE A 415 57.31 -58.73 55.95
N SER A 416 57.62 -59.22 57.14
CA SER A 416 58.55 -58.53 58.05
C SER A 416 59.98 -58.58 57.51
N SER A 417 60.66 -57.44 57.43
CA SER A 417 62.00 -57.38 56.83
C SER A 417 63.04 -58.21 57.59
N GLU A 418 62.89 -58.42 58.89
CA GLU A 418 63.83 -59.23 59.70
C GLU A 418 63.78 -60.72 59.39
N VAL A 419 62.65 -61.18 58.84
CA VAL A 419 62.50 -62.56 58.40
C VAL A 419 63.07 -62.73 56.99
N LEU A 420 62.94 -61.69 56.16
CA LEU A 420 63.42 -61.73 54.79
C LEU A 420 64.92 -61.45 54.66
N PHE A 421 65.48 -60.57 55.49
CA PHE A 421 66.84 -60.04 55.35
C PHE A 421 67.60 -60.08 56.66
N GLN A 422 68.93 -60.16 56.56
CA GLN A 422 69.79 -59.89 57.73
C GLN A 422 69.71 -58.41 58.14
N PRO A 423 69.90 -58.06 59.43
CA PRO A 423 69.87 -56.68 59.90
C PRO A 423 70.82 -55.78 59.11
N GLY A 424 70.31 -54.65 58.60
CA GLY A 424 71.10 -53.70 57.81
C GLY A 424 71.52 -54.15 56.40
N ALA A 425 71.14 -55.36 55.98
CA ALA A 425 71.43 -55.89 54.64
C ALA A 425 70.19 -55.87 53.72
N ALA A 426 70.45 -55.99 52.41
CA ALA A 426 69.44 -56.22 51.39
C ALA A 426 69.52 -57.63 50.77
N ASP A 427 70.46 -58.46 51.24
CA ASP A 427 70.56 -59.86 50.82
C ASP A 427 69.54 -60.72 51.57
N LEU A 428 68.81 -61.54 50.82
CA LEU A 428 67.78 -62.42 51.39
C LEU A 428 68.42 -63.52 52.25
N ALA A 429 67.96 -63.62 53.49
CA ALA A 429 68.27 -64.71 54.40
C ALA A 429 67.71 -66.05 53.88
N PRO A 430 68.30 -67.21 54.26
CA PRO A 430 67.80 -68.52 53.85
C PRO A 430 66.31 -68.74 54.15
N GLU A 431 65.84 -68.27 55.30
CA GLU A 431 64.45 -68.34 55.73
C GLU A 431 63.56 -67.44 54.84
N GLY A 432 64.02 -66.22 54.55
CA GLY A 432 63.36 -65.28 53.64
C GLY A 432 63.21 -65.83 52.21
N ARG A 433 64.24 -66.50 51.72
CA ARG A 433 64.21 -67.20 50.41
C ARG A 433 63.14 -68.30 50.37
N ALA A 434 62.98 -69.06 51.44
CA ALA A 434 61.94 -70.08 51.54
C ALA A 434 60.52 -69.47 51.56
N GLN A 435 60.34 -68.34 52.25
CA GLN A 435 59.05 -67.63 52.27
C GLN A 435 58.65 -67.08 50.91
N ILE A 436 59.57 -66.38 50.22
CA ILE A 436 59.31 -65.86 48.88
C ILE A 436 59.10 -67.00 47.87
N ALA A 437 59.82 -68.13 48.01
CA ALA A 437 59.60 -69.31 47.17
C ALA A 437 58.17 -69.85 47.28
N GLY A 438 57.64 -69.97 48.50
CA GLY A 438 56.26 -70.41 48.68
C GLY A 438 55.21 -69.44 48.11
N VAL A 439 55.49 -68.14 48.07
CA VAL A 439 54.60 -67.16 47.45
C VAL A 439 54.65 -67.27 45.93
N VAL A 440 55.85 -67.39 45.35
CA VAL A 440 56.04 -67.53 43.90
C VAL A 440 55.41 -68.81 43.36
N GLU A 441 55.46 -69.92 44.11
CA GLU A 441 54.78 -71.16 43.76
C GLU A 441 53.29 -70.93 43.55
N ILE A 442 52.62 -70.28 44.51
CA ILE A 442 51.19 -69.97 44.40
C ILE A 442 50.94 -68.95 43.28
N LEU A 443 51.77 -67.92 43.15
CA LEU A 443 51.65 -66.95 42.05
C LEU A 443 51.79 -67.63 40.68
N ASN A 444 52.60 -68.69 40.57
CA ASN A 444 52.73 -69.49 39.36
C ASN A 444 51.53 -70.40 39.07
N GLU A 445 50.87 -70.92 40.10
CA GLU A 445 49.62 -71.67 39.94
C GLU A 445 48.49 -70.75 39.45
N VAL A 446 48.29 -69.62 40.13
CA VAL A 446 47.12 -68.77 39.88
C VAL A 446 47.28 -67.91 38.62
N ARG A 447 48.51 -67.54 38.22
CA ARG A 447 48.72 -66.77 36.97
C ARG A 447 48.20 -67.48 35.73
N ALA A 448 48.13 -68.82 35.75
CA ALA A 448 47.59 -69.59 34.62
C ALA A 448 46.07 -69.41 34.47
N GLU A 449 45.38 -68.97 35.52
CA GLU A 449 43.94 -68.68 35.52
C GLU A 449 43.63 -67.24 35.10
N ILE A 450 44.62 -66.34 35.08
CA ILE A 450 44.43 -64.94 34.64
C ILE A 450 44.52 -64.89 33.11
N PRO A 451 43.46 -64.44 32.40
CA PRO A 451 43.49 -64.29 30.95
C PRO A 451 44.65 -63.40 30.49
N GLU A 452 45.29 -63.77 29.38
CA GLU A 452 46.39 -63.00 28.79
C GLU A 452 45.97 -61.59 28.34
N THR A 453 44.67 -61.34 28.17
CA THR A 453 44.10 -60.03 27.82
C THR A 453 44.17 -59.00 28.95
N ILE A 454 44.52 -59.42 30.18
CA ILE A 454 44.64 -58.54 31.33
C ILE A 454 46.12 -58.21 31.57
N ASP A 455 46.47 -56.93 31.51
CA ASP A 455 47.84 -56.43 31.69
C ASP A 455 48.22 -56.24 33.18
N TRP A 456 48.21 -57.33 33.94
CA TRP A 456 48.53 -57.33 35.37
C TRP A 456 50.03 -57.51 35.65
N ILE A 457 50.50 -56.94 36.77
CA ILE A 457 51.84 -57.09 37.32
C ILE A 457 51.82 -57.26 38.85
N ILE A 458 52.85 -57.91 39.41
CA ILE A 458 53.15 -57.93 40.85
C ILE A 458 54.16 -56.83 41.17
N ARG A 459 53.71 -55.84 41.94
CA ARG A 459 54.60 -54.82 42.49
C ARG A 459 55.10 -55.24 43.87
N VAL A 460 56.42 -55.26 44.03
CA VAL A 460 57.14 -55.49 45.28
C VAL A 460 57.53 -54.14 45.86
N ASP A 461 56.88 -53.76 46.95
CA ASP A 461 57.01 -52.47 47.60
C ASP A 461 57.91 -52.63 48.85
N GLY A 462 59.07 -51.98 48.87
CA GLY A 462 60.02 -52.01 49.99
C GLY A 462 59.84 -50.82 50.93
N HIS A 463 59.91 -51.06 52.24
CA HIS A 463 59.77 -50.03 53.27
C HIS A 463 60.83 -50.16 54.37
N THR A 464 61.24 -49.04 54.95
CA THR A 464 62.11 -48.96 56.12
C THR A 464 61.36 -48.38 57.33
N ASP A 465 62.00 -48.38 58.49
CA ASP A 465 61.59 -47.51 59.59
C ASP A 465 62.16 -46.09 59.41
N ASN A 466 61.92 -45.24 60.40
CA ASN A 466 62.34 -43.85 60.43
C ASN A 466 63.69 -43.62 61.12
N VAL A 467 64.50 -44.67 61.32
CA VAL A 467 65.87 -44.52 61.84
C VAL A 467 66.77 -44.16 60.66
N PRO A 468 67.45 -43.00 60.67
CA PRO A 468 68.38 -42.65 59.61
C PRO A 468 69.55 -43.64 59.57
N LEU A 469 69.92 -44.07 58.37
CA LEU A 469 71.16 -44.83 58.17
C LEU A 469 72.37 -43.92 58.43
N SER A 470 73.50 -44.51 58.83
CA SER A 470 74.73 -43.76 59.14
C SER A 470 75.38 -43.07 57.92
N GLY A 471 74.87 -43.31 56.71
CA GLY A 471 75.40 -42.80 55.44
C GLY A 471 76.79 -43.33 55.04
N SER A 472 77.39 -44.20 55.87
CA SER A 472 78.74 -44.77 55.71
C SER A 472 78.73 -46.28 55.44
N GLY A 473 77.54 -46.90 55.41
CA GLY A 473 77.34 -48.32 55.07
C GLY A 473 77.10 -48.55 53.58
N ALA A 474 76.60 -49.73 53.22
CA ALA A 474 76.35 -50.12 51.82
C ALA A 474 75.20 -49.35 51.12
N PHE A 475 74.39 -48.61 51.88
CA PHE A 475 73.27 -47.81 51.39
C PHE A 475 73.37 -46.40 51.98
N ALA A 476 73.19 -45.38 51.16
CA ALA A 476 73.32 -43.98 51.56
C ALA A 476 72.13 -43.53 52.43
N ASP A 477 70.92 -43.99 52.11
CA ASP A 477 69.69 -43.63 52.82
C ASP A 477 68.64 -44.75 52.82
N ASN A 478 67.50 -44.47 53.47
CA ASN A 478 66.38 -45.38 53.56
C ASN A 478 65.68 -45.63 52.21
N TRP A 479 65.77 -44.71 51.25
CA TRP A 479 65.27 -44.94 49.88
C TRP A 479 66.07 -46.03 49.19
N GLU A 480 67.40 -45.91 49.18
CA GLU A 480 68.30 -46.91 48.59
C GLU A 480 68.13 -48.27 49.24
N LEU A 481 68.05 -48.34 50.57
CA LEU A 481 67.85 -49.61 51.28
C LEU A 481 66.50 -50.25 50.93
N SER A 482 65.42 -49.47 50.90
CA SER A 482 64.08 -49.98 50.57
C SER A 482 63.98 -50.49 49.14
N GLN A 483 64.55 -49.75 48.19
CA GLN A 483 64.57 -50.09 46.78
C GLN A 483 65.48 -51.31 46.52
N ALA A 484 66.64 -51.37 47.17
CA ALA A 484 67.54 -52.50 47.09
C ALA A 484 66.91 -53.78 47.62
N ARG A 485 66.20 -53.72 48.76
CA ARG A 485 65.47 -54.87 49.31
C ARG A 485 64.34 -55.34 48.40
N ALA A 486 63.53 -54.43 47.88
CA ALA A 486 62.48 -54.77 46.91
C ALA A 486 63.06 -55.40 45.64
N LEU A 487 64.16 -54.86 45.14
CA LEU A 487 64.87 -55.38 43.98
C LEU A 487 65.49 -56.75 44.26
N SER A 488 66.05 -56.99 45.44
CA SER A 488 66.57 -58.30 45.83
C SER A 488 65.49 -59.39 45.82
N VAL A 489 64.28 -59.05 46.27
CA VAL A 489 63.11 -59.96 46.20
C VAL A 489 62.76 -60.24 44.75
N VAL A 490 62.57 -59.20 43.91
CA VAL A 490 62.27 -59.39 42.47
C VAL A 490 63.36 -60.19 41.76
N ARG A 491 64.64 -59.89 42.01
CA ARG A 491 65.78 -60.62 41.42
C ARG A 491 65.80 -62.08 41.86
N TYR A 492 65.45 -62.37 43.10
CA TYR A 492 65.34 -63.74 43.59
C TYR A 492 64.15 -64.48 42.95
N MET A 493 62.99 -63.84 42.87
CA MET A 493 61.82 -64.37 42.17
C MET A 493 62.13 -64.68 40.70
N GLN A 494 62.85 -63.79 40.02
CA GLN A 494 63.27 -63.96 38.63
C GLN A 494 64.34 -65.05 38.48
N THR A 495 65.49 -64.87 39.14
CA THR A 495 66.72 -65.63 38.85
C THR A 495 66.70 -67.03 39.45
N SER A 496 66.12 -67.18 40.65
CA SER A 496 66.12 -68.43 41.40
C SER A 496 64.81 -69.20 41.27
N LEU A 497 63.69 -68.50 41.07
CA LEU A 497 62.35 -69.11 41.06
C LEU A 497 61.65 -69.03 39.69
N GLY A 498 62.24 -68.35 38.70
CA GLY A 498 61.75 -68.31 37.32
C GLY A 498 60.45 -67.51 37.12
N PHE A 499 60.11 -66.57 38.00
CA PHE A 499 58.91 -65.74 37.82
C PHE A 499 59.11 -64.73 36.67
N PRO A 500 58.10 -64.48 35.81
CA PRO A 500 58.26 -63.68 34.60
C PRO A 500 58.65 -62.22 34.92
N PRO A 501 59.73 -61.69 34.35
CA PRO A 501 60.22 -60.35 34.67
C PRO A 501 59.28 -59.23 34.21
N ASP A 502 58.51 -59.47 33.14
CA ASP A 502 57.48 -58.57 32.59
C ASP A 502 56.23 -58.46 33.48
N ARG A 503 56.07 -59.37 34.44
CA ARG A 503 54.98 -59.40 35.43
C ARG A 503 55.42 -58.89 36.80
N MET A 504 56.56 -58.21 36.91
CA MET A 504 57.08 -57.70 38.17
C MET A 504 57.54 -56.26 38.08
N ALA A 505 57.34 -55.52 39.18
CA ALA A 505 57.95 -54.22 39.40
C ALA A 505 58.50 -54.14 40.82
N ALA A 506 59.68 -53.53 41.01
CA ALA A 506 60.25 -53.28 42.34
C ALA A 506 60.19 -51.78 42.64
N THR A 507 59.63 -51.39 43.79
CA THR A 507 59.51 -49.99 44.19
C THR A 507 59.95 -49.82 45.63
N GLY A 508 60.90 -48.93 45.91
CA GLY A 508 61.23 -48.51 47.27
C GLY A 508 60.40 -47.31 47.69
N PHE A 509 59.92 -47.28 48.93
CA PHE A 509 59.18 -46.14 49.52
C PHE A 509 59.90 -45.48 50.71
N GLY A 510 61.08 -45.99 51.08
CA GLY A 510 61.79 -45.57 52.28
C GLY A 510 60.92 -45.62 53.53
N GLU A 511 61.06 -44.59 54.36
CA GLU A 511 60.33 -44.42 55.62
C GLU A 511 58.98 -43.71 55.48
N TYR A 512 58.65 -43.21 54.27
CA TYR A 512 57.55 -42.27 54.03
C TYR A 512 56.16 -42.92 53.89
N ARG A 513 56.06 -44.24 54.03
CA ARG A 513 54.79 -44.98 54.10
C ARG A 513 54.75 -45.92 55.32
N PRO A 514 54.75 -45.38 56.56
CA PRO A 514 54.64 -46.19 57.77
C PRO A 514 53.24 -46.81 57.88
N VAL A 515 53.16 -48.08 58.27
CA VAL A 515 51.90 -48.76 58.61
C VAL A 515 51.50 -48.47 60.05
N VAL A 516 52.48 -48.28 60.93
CA VAL A 516 52.26 -47.90 62.33
C VAL A 516 53.01 -46.61 62.64
N SER A 517 52.28 -45.59 63.07
CA SER A 517 52.87 -44.33 63.51
C SER A 517 53.52 -44.47 64.90
N GLY A 518 54.67 -43.83 65.10
CA GLY A 518 55.37 -43.78 66.39
C GLY A 518 56.81 -44.30 66.31
N ASN A 519 57.54 -44.14 67.42
CA ASN A 519 58.98 -44.41 67.50
C ASN A 519 59.34 -45.61 68.39
N SER A 520 58.35 -46.44 68.77
CA SER A 520 58.62 -47.67 69.54
C SER A 520 59.30 -48.71 68.66
N GLU A 521 60.09 -49.61 69.26
CA GLU A 521 60.75 -50.67 68.48
C GLU A 521 59.73 -51.57 67.77
N ALA A 522 58.59 -51.84 68.42
CA ALA A 522 57.50 -52.58 67.81
C ALA A 522 56.86 -51.87 66.60
N ALA A 523 56.81 -50.53 66.58
CA ALA A 523 56.34 -49.75 65.43
C ALA A 523 57.37 -49.77 64.30
N ARG A 524 58.67 -49.61 64.63
CA ARG A 524 59.77 -49.67 63.66
C ARG A 524 59.83 -51.04 62.97
N GLN A 525 59.76 -52.12 63.75
CA GLN A 525 59.73 -53.48 63.22
C GLN A 525 58.59 -53.70 62.21
N GLN A 526 57.40 -53.17 62.49
CA GLN A 526 56.27 -53.27 61.57
C GLN A 526 56.41 -52.40 60.32
N ASN A 527 57.11 -51.27 60.42
CA ASN A 527 57.35 -50.39 59.27
C ASN A 527 58.44 -50.95 58.35
N ARG A 528 59.45 -51.65 58.89
CA ARG A 528 60.44 -52.44 58.13
C ARG A 528 59.78 -53.67 57.50
N ARG A 529 59.22 -53.52 56.30
CA ARG A 529 58.48 -54.60 55.61
C ARG A 529 58.65 -54.58 54.10
N ILE A 530 58.34 -55.71 53.48
CA ILE A 530 58.13 -55.83 52.04
C ILE A 530 56.65 -56.10 51.81
N GLU A 531 56.01 -55.38 50.89
CA GLU A 531 54.65 -55.64 50.47
C GLU A 531 54.64 -56.18 49.03
N LEU A 532 53.89 -57.24 48.77
CA LEU A 532 53.60 -57.71 47.41
C LEU A 532 52.15 -57.35 47.07
N LYS A 533 51.93 -56.62 45.97
CA LYS A 533 50.62 -56.15 45.50
C LYS A 533 50.41 -56.43 44.02
N LEU A 534 49.21 -56.84 43.64
CA LEU A 534 48.76 -56.92 42.25
C LEU A 534 48.26 -55.55 41.77
N THR A 535 48.68 -55.14 40.57
CA THR A 535 48.20 -53.91 39.92
C THR A 535 48.16 -54.11 38.40
N GLU A 536 47.43 -53.24 37.72
CA GLU A 536 47.60 -53.05 36.27
C GLU A 536 48.92 -52.33 35.99
N ARG A 537 49.54 -52.67 34.87
CA ARG A 537 50.84 -52.13 34.45
C ARG A 537 50.83 -50.62 34.22
#